data_AF-A0A0J6VNR5-F1
#
_entry.id   AF-A0A0J6VNR5-F1
#
_cell.length_a   1.000
_cell.length_b   1.000
_cell.length_c   1.000
_cell.angle_alpha   90.00
_cell.angle_beta   90.00
_cell.angle_gamma   90.00
#
_symmetry.space_group_name_H-M   'P 1'
#
loop_
_entity.id
_entity.type
_entity.pdbx_description
1 polymer ?
#
loop_
_entity_poly.entity_id
_entity_poly.type
_entity_poly.pdbx_seq_one_letter_code
_entity_poly.pdbx_strand_id
1 'polypeptide(L)'
;MGEKVQRAGFDAIDGLTHLQSAHFLLLGLTARAQGLHQASVEALEADNPYSTFTLIRSYAENAAAILYAIGHPKKIDAMLNLGEAKVSIGQIVSYANQGSRRFGQFKNIYSELSQYAHPMSTSIFASHKVSDDNQVVFSSKPAFKHDSDFLVASAWIVEMSLANAHLIAELGDMYR
;
A
#
# COMPACT_ATOMS: atom_id res chain seq x y z
N MET A 1 -15.38 1.44 0.75
CA MET A 1 -14.45 0.58 1.52
C MET A 1 -13.59 1.36 2.51
N GLY A 2 -13.21 2.62 2.20
CA GLY A 2 -12.51 3.52 3.14
C GLY A 2 -13.18 3.73 4.50
N GLU A 3 -14.51 3.60 4.59
CA GLU A 3 -15.27 3.70 5.84
C GLU A 3 -14.90 2.60 6.86
N LYS A 4 -14.54 1.39 6.42
CA LYS A 4 -14.11 0.30 7.32
C LYS A 4 -12.75 0.60 7.97
N VAL A 5 -11.82 1.14 7.19
CA VAL A 5 -10.50 1.56 7.66
C VAL A 5 -10.65 2.71 8.65
N GLN A 6 -11.48 3.69 8.32
CA GLN A 6 -11.78 4.84 9.19
C GLN A 6 -12.32 4.38 10.54
N ARG A 7 -13.36 3.53 10.51
CA ARG A 7 -14.03 3.03 11.70
C ARG A 7 -13.07 2.24 12.58
N ALA A 8 -12.27 1.34 12.00
CA ALA A 8 -11.27 0.59 12.76
C ALA A 8 -10.26 1.51 13.50
N GLY A 9 -9.82 2.59 12.86
CA GLY A 9 -8.92 3.56 13.49
C GLY A 9 -9.56 4.35 14.64
N PHE A 10 -10.82 4.79 14.48
CA PHE A 10 -11.54 5.50 15.55
C PHE A 10 -11.96 4.59 16.69
N ASP A 11 -12.48 3.39 16.39
CA ASP A 11 -12.90 2.41 17.40
C ASP A 11 -11.74 2.03 18.34
N ALA A 12 -10.50 2.03 17.82
CA ALA A 12 -9.29 1.72 18.56
C ALA A 12 -8.81 2.80 19.53
N ILE A 13 -9.30 4.04 19.38
CA ILE A 13 -8.95 5.15 20.28
C ILE A 13 -10.13 5.64 21.13
N ASP A 14 -11.33 5.11 20.88
CA ASP A 14 -12.53 5.47 21.61
C ASP A 14 -12.40 5.09 23.09
N GLY A 15 -12.70 6.04 23.97
CA GLY A 15 -12.64 5.85 25.43
C GLY A 15 -11.23 5.91 26.06
N LEU A 16 -10.17 6.14 25.30
CA LEU A 16 -8.80 6.22 25.86
C LEU A 16 -8.58 7.51 26.67
N THR A 17 -7.99 7.37 27.86
CA THR A 17 -7.61 8.50 28.73
C THR A 17 -6.14 8.91 28.58
N HIS A 18 -5.30 8.06 27.97
CA HIS A 18 -3.88 8.32 27.75
C HIS A 18 -3.43 7.84 26.37
N LEU A 19 -2.81 8.74 25.60
CA LEU A 19 -2.26 8.42 24.28
C LEU A 19 -0.79 7.99 24.38
N GLN A 20 -0.52 6.79 23.92
CA GLN A 20 0.82 6.24 23.66
C GLN A 20 1.22 6.39 22.18
N SER A 21 2.52 6.27 21.89
CA SER A 21 3.09 6.25 20.52
C SER A 21 2.35 5.32 19.56
N ALA A 22 1.87 4.16 20.03
CA ALA A 22 1.13 3.22 19.21
C ALA A 22 -0.15 3.82 18.59
N HIS A 23 -0.86 4.68 19.32
CA HIS A 23 -2.06 5.35 18.82
C HIS A 23 -1.72 6.37 17.73
N PHE A 24 -0.63 7.12 17.88
CA PHE A 24 -0.16 8.04 16.84
C PHE A 24 0.23 7.29 15.57
N LEU A 25 0.92 6.15 15.71
CA LEU A 25 1.25 5.29 14.59
C LEU A 25 -0.02 4.73 13.92
N LEU A 26 -0.97 4.21 14.70
CA LEU A 26 -2.24 3.66 14.21
C LEU A 26 -3.05 4.71 13.43
N LEU A 27 -3.24 5.90 14.00
CA LEU A 27 -3.98 6.98 13.34
C LEU A 27 -3.27 7.46 12.08
N GLY A 28 -1.94 7.59 12.13
CA GLY A 28 -1.13 7.95 10.96
C GLY A 28 -1.25 6.93 9.82
N LEU A 29 -1.16 5.63 10.13
CA LEU A 29 -1.29 4.56 9.14
C LEU A 29 -2.72 4.42 8.62
N THR A 30 -3.73 4.74 9.44
CA THR A 30 -5.15 4.81 9.03
C THR A 30 -5.38 5.94 8.04
N ALA A 31 -4.94 7.15 8.36
CA ALA A 31 -5.06 8.30 7.46
C ALA A 31 -4.32 8.05 6.13
N ARG A 32 -3.12 7.46 6.20
CA ARG A 32 -2.37 7.06 4.99
C ARG A 32 -3.11 6.02 4.17
N ALA A 33 -3.70 4.99 4.78
CA ALA A 33 -4.48 3.98 4.07
C ALA A 33 -5.68 4.59 3.31
N GLN A 34 -6.39 5.53 3.95
CA GLN A 34 -7.51 6.23 3.29
C GLN A 34 -7.04 7.08 2.11
N GLY A 35 -5.98 7.89 2.30
CA GLY A 35 -5.44 8.74 1.24
C GLY A 35 -4.91 7.93 0.05
N LEU A 36 -4.22 6.81 0.32
CA LEU A 36 -3.69 5.93 -0.72
C LEU A 36 -4.80 5.20 -1.48
N HIS A 37 -5.85 4.74 -0.79
CA HIS A 37 -7.01 4.15 -1.47
C HIS A 37 -7.67 5.15 -2.43
N GLN A 38 -7.97 6.36 -1.93
CA GLN A 38 -8.63 7.39 -2.73
C GLN A 38 -7.78 7.78 -3.94
N ALA A 39 -6.48 8.09 -3.72
CA ALA A 39 -5.58 8.48 -4.79
C ALA A 39 -5.37 7.35 -5.82
N SER A 40 -5.32 6.08 -5.39
CA SER A 40 -5.23 4.94 -6.32
C SER A 40 -6.47 4.81 -7.20
N VAL A 41 -7.68 5.03 -6.65
CA VAL A 41 -8.92 5.01 -7.43
C VAL A 41 -8.95 6.17 -8.44
N GLU A 42 -8.60 7.38 -8.00
CA GLU A 42 -8.55 8.56 -8.89
C GLU A 42 -7.55 8.36 -10.04
N ALA A 43 -6.36 7.80 -9.74
CA ALA A 43 -5.36 7.51 -10.76
C ALA A 43 -5.81 6.42 -11.73
N LEU A 44 -6.56 5.42 -11.23
CA LEU A 44 -7.13 4.35 -12.05
C LEU A 44 -8.20 4.90 -12.99
N GLU A 45 -9.13 5.72 -12.48
CA GLU A 45 -10.19 6.38 -13.26
C GLU A 45 -9.61 7.35 -14.31
N ALA A 46 -8.44 7.93 -14.03
CA ALA A 46 -7.71 8.77 -14.98
C ALA A 46 -6.89 7.97 -16.02
N ASP A 47 -7.06 6.64 -16.11
CA ASP A 47 -6.35 5.74 -17.04
C ASP A 47 -4.82 5.86 -16.90
N ASN A 48 -4.31 6.09 -15.69
CA ASN A 48 -2.89 6.36 -15.46
C ASN A 48 -2.19 5.18 -14.74
N PRO A 49 -1.62 4.20 -15.47
CA PRO A 49 -0.97 3.05 -14.86
C PRO A 49 0.27 3.42 -14.02
N TYR A 50 1.01 4.45 -14.42
CA TYR A 50 2.22 4.87 -13.71
C TYR A 50 1.89 5.33 -12.29
N SER A 51 0.91 6.22 -12.17
CA SER A 51 0.43 6.68 -10.86
C SER A 51 -0.29 5.57 -10.12
N THR A 52 -1.17 4.82 -10.78
CA THR A 52 -1.98 3.77 -10.16
C THR A 52 -1.11 2.72 -9.47
N PHE A 53 -0.19 2.08 -10.19
CA PHE A 53 0.64 1.01 -9.63
C PHE A 53 1.66 1.53 -8.60
N THR A 54 2.14 2.76 -8.76
CA THR A 54 3.00 3.41 -7.74
C THR A 54 2.24 3.64 -6.44
N LEU A 55 1.00 4.11 -6.52
CA LEU A 55 0.16 4.35 -5.34
C LEU A 55 -0.26 3.03 -4.67
N ILE A 56 -0.63 2.01 -5.45
CA ILE A 56 -0.93 0.67 -4.94
C ILE A 56 0.31 0.09 -4.22
N ARG A 57 1.52 0.30 -4.76
CA ARG A 57 2.76 -0.11 -4.08
C ARG A 57 2.89 0.54 -2.72
N SER A 58 2.73 1.86 -2.64
CA SER A 58 2.76 2.57 -1.36
C SER A 58 1.65 2.11 -0.42
N TYR A 59 0.50 1.68 -0.95
CA TYR A 59 -0.59 1.12 -0.15
C TYR A 59 -0.23 -0.25 0.44
N ALA A 60 0.47 -1.08 -0.33
CA ALA A 60 1.05 -2.33 0.14
C ALA A 60 2.13 -2.09 1.22
N GLU A 61 3.00 -1.10 1.03
CA GLU A 61 4.00 -0.68 2.03
C GLU A 61 3.35 -0.22 3.34
N ASN A 62 2.20 0.45 3.27
CA ASN A 62 1.42 0.83 4.46
C ASN A 62 0.95 -0.42 5.23
N ALA A 63 0.39 -1.41 4.54
CA ALA A 63 0.01 -2.68 5.17
C ALA A 63 1.22 -3.39 5.80
N ALA A 64 2.36 -3.43 5.11
CA ALA A 64 3.60 -3.99 5.63
C ALA A 64 4.09 -3.26 6.89
N ALA A 65 3.93 -1.94 6.96
CA ALA A 65 4.27 -1.16 8.14
C ALA A 65 3.39 -1.51 9.35
N ILE A 66 2.07 -1.66 9.14
CA ILE A 66 1.15 -2.09 10.21
C ILE A 66 1.52 -3.49 10.71
N LEU A 67 1.74 -4.41 9.78
CA LEU A 67 2.18 -5.78 10.09
C LEU A 67 3.52 -5.80 10.85
N TYR A 68 4.47 -4.93 10.48
CA TYR A 68 5.74 -4.80 11.18
C TYR A 68 5.55 -4.31 12.62
N ALA A 69 4.67 -3.33 12.84
CA ALA A 69 4.34 -2.81 14.17
C ALA A 69 3.72 -3.88 15.08
N ILE A 70 2.81 -4.70 14.54
CA ILE A 70 2.21 -5.86 15.23
C ILE A 70 3.31 -6.85 15.65
N GLY A 71 4.23 -7.18 14.74
CA GLY A 71 5.33 -8.10 15.02
C GLY A 71 6.43 -7.54 15.93
N HIS A 72 6.50 -6.21 16.08
CA HIS A 72 7.57 -5.51 16.80
C HIS A 72 7.04 -4.34 17.62
N PRO A 73 6.18 -4.58 18.63
CA PRO A 73 5.59 -3.50 19.43
C PRO A 73 6.63 -2.58 20.10
N LYS A 74 7.78 -3.15 20.51
CA LYS A 74 8.92 -2.40 21.09
C LYS A 74 9.65 -1.48 20.10
N LYS A 75 9.31 -1.52 18.80
CA LYS A 75 9.93 -0.71 17.75
C LYS A 75 9.03 0.44 17.27
N ILE A 76 7.85 0.63 17.86
CA ILE A 76 6.92 1.69 17.46
C ILE A 76 7.54 3.09 17.57
N ASP A 77 8.25 3.40 18.67
CA ASP A 77 8.94 4.69 18.80
C ASP A 77 10.01 4.89 17.72
N ALA A 78 10.73 3.81 17.35
CA ALA A 78 11.71 3.82 16.28
C ALA A 78 11.08 4.03 14.89
N MET A 79 9.85 3.55 14.67
CA MET A 79 9.07 3.80 13.45
C MET A 79 8.59 5.26 13.36
N LEU A 80 8.24 5.86 14.50
CA LEU A 80 7.87 7.27 14.60
C LEU A 80 9.08 8.22 14.68
N ASN A 81 10.30 7.68 14.60
CA ASN A 81 11.54 8.45 14.72
C ASN A 81 11.65 9.21 16.06
N LEU A 82 11.09 8.63 17.12
CA LEU A 82 11.14 9.12 18.51
C LEU A 82 12.27 8.46 19.33
N GLY A 83 12.98 7.47 18.77
CA GLY A 83 14.11 6.77 19.39
C GLY A 83 15.44 6.93 18.64
N GLU A 84 16.52 6.37 19.20
CA GLU A 84 17.88 6.48 18.64
C GLU A 84 18.07 5.72 17.32
N ALA A 85 17.39 4.57 17.17
CA ALA A 85 17.47 3.74 15.96
C ALA A 85 16.25 3.96 15.08
N LYS A 86 16.47 4.23 13.79
CA LYS A 86 15.39 4.39 12.80
C LYS A 86 15.04 3.05 12.15
N VAL A 87 13.75 2.80 11.95
CA VAL A 87 13.28 1.69 11.11
C VAL A 87 13.21 2.19 9.66
N SER A 88 13.95 1.55 8.75
CA SER A 88 13.89 1.86 7.33
C SER A 88 12.75 1.10 6.64
N ILE A 89 12.27 1.66 5.52
CA ILE A 89 11.27 0.97 4.68
C ILE A 89 11.77 -0.39 4.18
N GLY A 90 13.08 -0.51 3.91
CA GLY A 90 13.70 -1.77 3.51
C GLY A 90 13.57 -2.86 4.58
N GLN A 91 13.67 -2.50 5.87
CA GLN A 91 13.45 -3.45 6.97
C GLN A 91 11.99 -3.91 7.05
N ILE A 92 11.04 -2.99 6.87
CA ILE A 92 9.60 -3.28 6.88
C ILE A 92 9.24 -4.22 5.72
N VAL A 93 9.68 -3.88 4.50
CA VAL A 93 9.45 -4.70 3.29
C VAL A 93 10.14 -6.05 3.41
N SER A 94 11.36 -6.09 3.94
CA SER A 94 12.09 -7.33 4.18
C SER A 94 11.34 -8.24 5.16
N TYR A 95 10.80 -7.69 6.24
CA TYR A 95 9.98 -8.46 7.20
C TYR A 95 8.72 -9.04 6.54
N ALA A 96 8.00 -8.24 5.74
CA ALA A 96 6.84 -8.72 4.99
C ALA A 96 7.22 -9.82 3.97
N ASN A 97 8.37 -9.68 3.30
CA ASN A 97 8.88 -10.64 2.31
C ASN A 97 9.39 -11.96 2.91
N GLN A 98 9.95 -11.94 4.13
CA GLN A 98 10.64 -13.09 4.73
C GLN A 98 9.73 -14.09 5.44
N GLY A 99 8.41 -13.95 5.34
CA GLY A 99 7.49 -14.99 5.80
C GLY A 99 6.71 -14.64 7.05
N SER A 100 6.15 -13.43 7.09
CA SER A 100 4.82 -13.33 7.69
C SER A 100 3.91 -14.34 6.95
N ARG A 101 3.57 -15.47 7.58
CA ARG A 101 2.56 -16.42 7.05
C ARG A 101 1.23 -15.72 6.71
N ARG A 102 1.05 -14.51 7.23
CA ARG A 102 -0.14 -13.67 7.13
C ARG A 102 -0.12 -12.78 5.89
N PHE A 103 1.01 -12.70 5.19
CA PHE A 103 1.20 -11.88 3.99
C PHE A 103 1.95 -12.64 2.89
N GLY A 104 1.58 -13.90 2.69
CA GLY A 104 2.31 -14.86 1.86
C GLY A 104 2.50 -14.45 0.38
N GLN A 105 1.62 -13.63 -0.19
CA GLN A 105 1.73 -13.14 -1.58
C GLN A 105 2.35 -11.74 -1.70
N PHE A 106 2.68 -11.10 -0.57
CA PHE A 106 3.21 -9.73 -0.56
C PHE A 106 4.43 -9.57 -1.47
N LYS A 107 5.38 -10.51 -1.40
CA LYS A 107 6.60 -10.48 -2.22
C LYS A 107 6.31 -10.43 -3.71
N ASN A 108 5.36 -11.23 -4.18
CA ASN A 108 5.02 -11.33 -5.60
C ASN A 108 4.34 -10.04 -6.07
N ILE A 109 3.32 -9.58 -5.34
CA ILE A 109 2.59 -8.34 -5.62
C ILE A 109 3.55 -7.14 -5.59
N TYR A 110 4.36 -7.02 -4.54
CA TYR A 110 5.31 -5.93 -4.39
C TYR A 110 6.36 -5.89 -5.51
N SER A 111 6.84 -7.06 -5.94
CA SER A 111 7.78 -7.16 -7.06
C SER A 111 7.16 -6.69 -8.38
N GLU A 112 5.90 -7.06 -8.65
CA GLU A 112 5.17 -6.65 -9.84
C GLU A 112 4.91 -5.14 -9.85
N LEU A 113 4.38 -4.61 -8.76
CA LEU A 113 4.13 -3.17 -8.60
C LEU A 113 5.42 -2.34 -8.71
N SER A 114 6.53 -2.87 -8.22
CA SER A 114 7.85 -2.21 -8.32
C SER A 114 8.33 -2.06 -9.77
N GLN A 115 7.86 -2.89 -10.72
CA GLN A 115 8.22 -2.73 -12.13
C GLN A 115 7.61 -1.48 -12.79
N TYR A 116 6.52 -0.94 -12.22
CA TYR A 116 5.89 0.29 -12.69
C TYR A 116 6.40 1.54 -11.95
N ALA A 117 6.82 1.38 -10.69
CA ALA A 117 7.33 2.48 -9.86
C ALA A 117 8.79 2.87 -10.15
N HIS A 118 9.51 2.07 -10.92
CA HIS A 118 10.90 2.27 -11.31
C HIS A 118 11.02 2.25 -12.83
N PRO A 119 12.05 2.88 -13.44
CA PRO A 119 12.28 2.89 -14.89
C PRO A 119 12.76 1.51 -15.39
N MET A 120 11.95 0.49 -15.18
CA MET A 120 12.12 -0.89 -15.63
C MET A 120 11.41 -1.10 -16.96
N SER A 121 11.69 -2.20 -17.66
CA SER A 121 11.13 -2.53 -18.97
C SER A 121 9.61 -2.30 -19.06
N THR A 122 8.85 -2.80 -18.09
CA THR A 122 7.39 -2.67 -18.05
C THR A 122 6.95 -1.21 -18.02
N SER A 123 7.55 -0.37 -17.17
CA SER A 123 7.25 1.07 -17.15
C SER A 123 7.66 1.78 -18.45
N ILE A 124 8.83 1.45 -19.01
CA ILE A 124 9.36 2.11 -20.22
C ILE A 124 8.48 1.81 -21.44
N PHE A 125 8.00 0.56 -21.56
CA PHE A 125 7.18 0.14 -22.69
C PHE A 125 5.68 0.32 -22.47
N ALA A 126 5.23 0.81 -21.31
CA ALA A 126 3.81 1.05 -21.04
C ALA A 126 3.20 2.12 -21.96
N SER A 127 4.01 3.07 -22.46
CA SER A 127 3.60 4.10 -23.44
C SER A 127 3.55 3.60 -24.89
N HIS A 128 3.87 2.33 -25.14
CA HIS A 128 3.96 1.73 -26.47
C HIS A 128 2.92 0.62 -26.65
N LYS A 129 2.13 0.70 -27.72
CA LYS A 129 1.19 -0.35 -28.16
C LYS A 129 1.58 -0.84 -29.55
N VAL A 130 1.37 -2.13 -29.82
CA VAL A 130 1.43 -2.68 -31.17
C VAL A 130 0.00 -2.73 -31.68
N SER A 131 -0.29 -2.08 -32.80
CA SER A 131 -1.59 -2.16 -33.47
C SER A 131 -1.73 -3.44 -34.28
N ASP A 132 -2.96 -3.76 -34.68
CA ASP A 132 -3.27 -4.95 -35.49
C ASP A 132 -2.50 -4.99 -36.84
N ASP A 133 -2.09 -3.83 -37.35
CA ASP A 133 -1.29 -3.68 -38.58
C ASP A 133 0.24 -3.83 -38.33
N ASN A 134 0.66 -4.37 -37.19
CA ASN A 134 2.06 -4.47 -36.76
C ASN A 134 2.80 -3.12 -36.66
N GLN A 135 2.07 -2.02 -36.46
CA GLN A 135 2.69 -0.71 -36.24
C GLN A 135 2.88 -0.43 -34.75
N VAL A 136 3.99 0.21 -34.40
CA VAL A 136 4.23 0.68 -33.03
C VAL A 136 3.63 2.06 -32.85
N VAL A 137 2.69 2.18 -31.93
CA VAL A 137 2.07 3.43 -31.52
C VAL A 137 2.67 3.87 -30.20
N PHE A 138 3.21 5.09 -30.18
CA PHE A 138 3.67 5.76 -28.96
C PHE A 138 2.61 6.77 -28.48
N SER A 139 2.41 6.83 -27.16
CA SER A 139 1.61 7.87 -26.51
C SER A 139 2.41 8.55 -25.40
N SER A 140 2.44 9.88 -25.43
CA SER A 140 2.94 10.69 -24.31
C SER A 140 1.90 10.83 -23.19
N LYS A 141 0.64 10.47 -23.43
CA LYS A 141 -0.40 10.40 -22.41
C LYS A 141 -0.41 9.01 -21.79
N PRO A 142 -0.48 8.90 -20.45
CA PRO A 142 -0.59 7.61 -19.79
C PRO A 142 -1.92 6.96 -20.16
N ALA A 143 -1.89 5.65 -20.41
CA ALA A 143 -3.05 4.82 -20.69
C ALA A 143 -2.71 3.37 -20.31
N PHE A 144 -3.67 2.62 -19.76
CA PHE A 144 -3.48 1.19 -19.57
C PHE A 144 -3.23 0.51 -20.92
N LYS A 145 -2.27 -0.42 -20.93
CA LYS A 145 -1.89 -1.09 -22.18
C LYS A 145 -2.99 -2.07 -22.60
N HIS A 146 -3.48 -2.83 -21.64
CA HIS A 146 -4.54 -3.81 -21.80
C HIS A 146 -5.63 -3.59 -20.75
N ASP A 147 -6.89 -3.89 -21.08
CA ASP A 147 -8.02 -3.84 -20.13
C ASP A 147 -7.79 -4.78 -18.94
N SER A 148 -7.05 -5.87 -19.13
CA SER A 148 -6.62 -6.77 -18.06
C SER A 148 -5.81 -6.05 -16.99
N ASP A 149 -4.96 -5.09 -17.36
CA ASP A 149 -4.10 -4.38 -16.43
C ASP A 149 -4.93 -3.46 -15.52
N PHE A 150 -5.98 -2.84 -16.08
CA PHE A 150 -6.96 -2.06 -15.33
C PHE A 150 -7.71 -2.93 -14.32
N LEU A 151 -8.15 -4.13 -14.74
CA LEU A 151 -8.84 -5.08 -13.86
C LEU A 151 -7.92 -5.60 -12.74
N VAL A 152 -6.65 -5.88 -13.05
CA VAL A 152 -5.64 -6.27 -12.05
C VAL A 152 -5.41 -5.15 -11.04
N ALA A 153 -5.24 -3.91 -11.50
CA ALA A 153 -5.11 -2.75 -10.62
C ALA A 153 -6.33 -2.58 -9.71
N SER A 154 -7.55 -2.75 -10.27
CA SER A 154 -8.80 -2.72 -9.51
C SER A 154 -8.82 -3.78 -8.41
N ALA A 155 -8.44 -5.02 -8.74
CA ALA A 155 -8.34 -6.11 -7.78
C ALA A 155 -7.34 -5.80 -6.66
N TRP A 156 -6.16 -5.27 -7.00
CA TRP A 156 -5.14 -4.89 -6.01
C TRP A 156 -5.60 -3.76 -5.08
N ILE A 157 -6.35 -2.77 -5.57
CA ILE A 157 -6.91 -1.72 -4.71
C ILE A 157 -7.88 -2.32 -3.69
N VAL A 158 -8.71 -3.28 -4.09
CA VAL A 158 -9.64 -3.98 -3.20
C VAL A 158 -8.87 -4.80 -2.16
N GLU A 159 -7.94 -5.64 -2.61
CA GLU A 159 -7.13 -6.49 -1.72
C GLU A 159 -6.34 -5.66 -0.71
N MET A 160 -5.70 -4.56 -1.14
CA MET A 160 -4.94 -3.70 -0.23
C MET A 160 -5.84 -3.02 0.78
N SER A 161 -7.05 -2.61 0.41
CA SER A 161 -7.97 -2.02 1.36
C SER A 161 -8.53 -3.03 2.37
N LEU A 162 -8.73 -4.29 1.99
CA LEU A 162 -9.09 -5.36 2.94
C LEU A 162 -7.93 -5.66 3.89
N ALA A 163 -6.72 -5.81 3.37
CA ALA A 163 -5.52 -6.07 4.17
C ALA A 163 -5.25 -4.96 5.19
N ASN A 164 -5.29 -3.69 4.76
CA ASN A 164 -5.10 -2.56 5.66
C ASN A 164 -6.19 -2.50 6.73
N ALA A 165 -7.47 -2.68 6.38
CA ALA A 165 -8.55 -2.68 7.36
C ALA A 165 -8.38 -3.76 8.43
N HIS A 166 -8.03 -4.99 8.02
CA HIS A 166 -7.80 -6.10 8.94
C HIS A 166 -6.63 -5.82 9.89
N LEU A 167 -5.50 -5.37 9.35
CA LEU A 167 -4.29 -5.10 10.14
C LEU A 167 -4.47 -3.89 11.07
N ILE A 168 -5.20 -2.86 10.65
CA ILE A 168 -5.51 -1.69 11.49
C ILE A 168 -6.38 -2.11 12.68
N ALA A 169 -7.44 -2.90 12.44
CA ALA A 169 -8.29 -3.40 13.52
C ALA A 169 -7.48 -4.22 14.53
N GLU A 170 -6.64 -5.13 14.05
CA GLU A 170 -5.79 -5.93 14.93
C GLU A 170 -4.79 -5.10 15.72
N LEU A 171 -4.10 -4.15 15.06
CA LEU A 171 -3.19 -3.24 15.77
C LEU A 171 -3.95 -2.44 16.82
N GLY A 172 -5.17 -1.99 16.51
CA GLY A 172 -6.05 -1.32 17.46
C GLY A 172 -6.38 -2.17 18.68
N ASP A 173 -6.77 -3.44 18.47
CA ASP A 173 -7.10 -4.37 19.56
C ASP A 173 -5.92 -4.63 20.50
N MET A 174 -4.67 -4.51 20.03
CA MET A 174 -3.47 -4.64 20.89
C MET A 174 -3.26 -3.49 21.87
N TYR A 175 -3.84 -2.30 21.60
CA TYR A 175 -3.59 -1.07 22.37
C TYR A 175 -4.87 -0.45 22.94
N ARG A 176 -5.98 -1.18 22.88
CA ARG A 176 -7.26 -0.78 23.49
C ARG A 176 -7.27 -0.93 25.01
#